data_AF-A0AAW3N3R7-F1
#
_entry.id   AF-A0AAW3N3R7-F1
#
_cell.length_a   1.000
_cell.length_b   1.000
_cell.length_c   1.000
_cell.angle_alpha   90.00
_cell.angle_beta   90.00
_cell.angle_gamma   90.00
#
_symmetry.space_group_name_H-M   'P 1'
#
loop_
_entity.id
_entity.type
_entity.pdbx_description
1 polymer ?
#
loop_
_entity_poly.entity_id
_entity_poly.type
_entity_poly.pdbx_seq_one_letter_code
_entity_poly.pdbx_strand_id
1 'polypeptide(L)'
;MTILISVVGTVILLAVASPRLMRAWCKELPGGTRASARGSHTLRHPHDTVGDAAREAARFAALDARAADACATELERLASAGSTRAASERAASERAADDFPSTLARKQLVRERARKAREHATRARAHAGAARSVLQRDARHDDDSQREDELRRHACLANQAHLNARDLLEFTLASEKRSDL
;
A
#
# COMPACT_ATOMS: atom_id res chain seq x y z
N MET A 1 9.27 -20.89 11.89
CA MET A 1 8.29 -19.79 11.69
C MET A 1 8.94 -18.38 11.69
N THR A 2 10.26 -18.27 11.51
CA THR A 2 11.02 -16.99 11.50
C THR A 2 11.20 -16.37 10.11
N ILE A 3 11.05 -17.16 9.05
CA ILE A 3 11.28 -16.73 7.67
C ILE A 3 10.16 -15.80 7.16
N LEU A 4 8.91 -15.98 7.63
CA LEU A 4 7.75 -15.18 7.19
C LEU A 4 7.77 -13.74 7.73
N ILE A 5 8.28 -13.51 8.94
CA ILE A 5 8.42 -12.17 9.54
C ILE A 5 9.49 -11.37 8.77
N SER A 6 10.54 -12.05 8.30
CA SER A 6 11.59 -11.44 7.47
C SER A 6 11.08 -11.00 6.10
N VAL A 7 10.15 -11.74 5.49
CA VAL A 7 9.60 -11.41 4.16
C VAL A 7 8.61 -10.24 4.26
N VAL A 8 7.76 -10.22 5.29
CA VAL A 8 6.83 -9.10 5.53
C VAL A 8 7.60 -7.82 5.86
N GLY A 9 8.62 -7.89 6.71
CA GLY A 9 9.48 -6.75 7.04
C GLY A 9 10.23 -6.18 5.84
N THR A 10 10.75 -7.04 4.96
CA THR A 10 11.46 -6.63 3.74
C THR A 10 10.52 -6.07 2.68
N VAL A 11 9.31 -6.60 2.52
CA VAL A 11 8.29 -6.04 1.62
C VAL A 11 7.84 -4.66 2.10
N ILE A 12 7.65 -4.47 3.41
CA ILE A 12 7.33 -3.16 3.99
C ILE A 12 8.50 -2.18 3.83
N LEU A 13 9.75 -2.62 4.04
CA LEU A 13 10.94 -1.78 3.84
C LEU A 13 11.13 -1.36 2.37
N LEU A 14 10.94 -2.27 1.41
CA LEU A 14 10.94 -1.96 -0.03
C LEU A 14 9.81 -0.99 -0.38
N ALA A 15 8.62 -1.19 0.18
CA ALA A 15 7.48 -0.30 -0.02
C ALA A 15 7.62 1.06 0.70
N VAL A 16 8.49 1.19 1.71
CA VAL A 16 8.85 2.47 2.35
C VAL A 16 9.88 3.25 1.53
N ALA A 17 10.71 2.57 0.72
CA ALA A 17 11.61 3.22 -0.23
C ALA A 17 10.87 3.78 -1.46
N SER A 18 9.80 3.12 -1.91
CA SER A 18 8.95 3.56 -3.03
C SER A 18 8.38 4.98 -2.93
N PRO A 19 7.78 5.45 -1.81
CA PRO A 19 7.18 6.78 -1.76
C PRO A 19 8.21 7.92 -1.82
N ARG A 20 9.48 7.69 -1.48
CA ARG A 20 10.54 8.71 -1.67
C ARG A 20 10.96 8.84 -3.13
N LEU A 21 11.06 7.72 -3.85
CA LEU A 21 11.28 7.70 -5.30
C LEU A 21 10.07 8.26 -6.06
N MET A 22 8.85 7.87 -5.70
CA MET A 22 7.61 8.39 -6.28
C MET A 22 7.38 9.87 -5.98
N ARG A 23 7.79 10.41 -4.82
CA ARG A 23 7.73 11.86 -4.55
C ARG A 23 8.69 12.68 -5.42
N ALA A 24 9.82 12.11 -5.83
CA ALA A 24 10.72 12.76 -6.80
C ALA A 24 10.10 12.73 -8.20
N TRP A 25 9.52 11.60 -8.60
CA TRP A 25 8.86 11.42 -9.90
C TRP A 25 7.54 12.21 -10.04
N CYS A 26 6.69 12.26 -9.02
CA CYS A 26 5.45 13.04 -9.04
C CYS A 26 5.68 14.55 -8.91
N LYS A 27 6.87 15.00 -8.50
CA LYS A 27 7.24 16.41 -8.51
C LYS A 27 7.60 16.93 -9.91
N GLU A 28 7.89 16.04 -10.86
CA GLU A 28 8.07 16.39 -12.28
C GLU A 28 6.72 16.56 -13.00
N LEU A 29 5.77 17.25 -12.36
CA LEU A 29 4.58 17.77 -13.04
C LEU A 29 4.99 18.93 -13.97
N PRO A 30 4.36 19.07 -15.15
CA PRO A 30 4.84 19.93 -16.22
C PRO A 30 4.59 21.41 -15.88
N GLY A 31 5.67 22.16 -15.73
CA GLY A 31 5.62 23.61 -15.44
C GLY A 31 6.94 24.21 -14.96
N GLY A 32 7.91 23.38 -14.56
CA GLY A 32 9.27 23.82 -14.22
C GLY A 32 10.23 23.61 -15.39
N THR A 33 10.85 24.68 -15.83
CA THR A 33 11.88 24.76 -16.88
C THR A 33 12.93 23.64 -16.82
N ARG A 34 13.10 22.93 -17.94
CA ARG A 34 14.25 22.02 -18.17
C ARG A 34 15.55 22.83 -18.17
N ALA A 35 16.22 22.88 -17.04
CA ALA A 35 17.62 23.30 -16.96
C ALA A 35 18.52 22.06 -17.08
N SER A 36 19.08 21.91 -18.28
CA SER A 36 20.35 21.25 -18.64
C SER A 36 21.13 20.54 -17.51
N ALA A 37 21.28 19.23 -17.65
CA ALA A 37 22.48 18.51 -17.21
C ALA A 37 22.97 17.63 -18.38
N ARG A 38 24.01 18.13 -19.06
CA ARG A 38 24.85 17.37 -20.00
C ARG A 38 25.57 16.26 -19.24
N GLY A 39 25.66 15.09 -19.86
CA GLY A 39 26.82 14.21 -19.70
C GLY A 39 26.51 12.72 -19.56
N SER A 40 26.26 12.05 -20.70
CA SER A 40 26.91 10.78 -21.08
C SER A 40 26.08 10.10 -22.18
N HIS A 41 26.62 10.07 -23.39
CA HIS A 41 26.09 9.31 -24.52
C HIS A 41 26.06 7.81 -24.19
N THR A 42 24.86 7.26 -24.01
CA THR A 42 24.52 5.93 -24.52
C THR A 42 23.38 6.12 -25.48
N LEU A 43 23.57 5.72 -26.73
CA LEU A 43 22.55 5.61 -27.77
C LEU A 43 21.50 4.59 -27.33
N ARG A 44 20.62 4.99 -26.40
CA ARG A 44 19.40 4.28 -26.07
C ARG A 44 18.31 5.00 -26.84
N HIS A 45 17.60 4.29 -27.72
CA HIS A 45 16.52 4.92 -28.48
C HIS A 45 15.51 5.51 -27.49
N PRO A 46 14.99 6.73 -27.72
CA PRO A 46 14.05 7.37 -26.79
C PRO A 46 12.82 6.49 -26.51
N HIS A 47 12.40 5.65 -27.47
CA HIS A 47 11.33 4.67 -27.29
C HIS A 47 11.64 3.57 -26.25
N ASP A 48 12.92 3.17 -26.10
CA ASP A 48 13.32 2.16 -25.11
C ASP A 48 13.19 2.69 -23.68
N THR A 49 13.39 4.00 -23.48
CA THR A 49 13.28 4.63 -22.16
C THR A 49 11.84 4.83 -21.70
N VAL A 50 10.91 5.07 -22.62
CA VAL A 50 9.47 5.24 -22.33
C VAL A 50 8.85 3.89 -21.93
N GLY A 51 9.19 2.82 -22.65
CA GLY A 51 8.75 1.46 -22.30
C GLY A 51 9.26 0.98 -20.94
N ASP A 52 10.48 1.38 -20.56
CA ASP A 52 11.05 1.09 -19.25
C ASP A 52 10.31 1.81 -18.12
N ALA A 53 10.00 3.10 -18.28
CA ALA A 53 9.27 3.90 -17.27
C ALA A 53 7.83 3.39 -17.07
N ALA A 54 7.13 3.06 -18.16
CA ALA A 54 5.80 2.47 -18.16
C ALA A 54 5.76 1.13 -17.39
N ARG A 55 6.75 0.27 -17.66
CA ARG A 55 6.89 -1.03 -16.98
C ARG A 55 7.17 -0.85 -15.49
N GLU A 56 8.00 0.11 -15.14
CA GLU A 56 8.35 0.40 -13.76
C GLU A 56 7.16 0.96 -12.96
N ALA A 57 6.37 1.86 -13.56
CA ALA A 57 5.14 2.38 -12.94
C ALA A 57 4.14 1.25 -12.62
N ALA A 58 3.92 0.32 -13.56
CA ALA A 58 3.07 -0.85 -13.32
C ALA A 58 3.64 -1.77 -12.23
N ARG A 59 4.98 -1.88 -12.14
CA ARG A 59 5.67 -2.64 -11.09
C ARG A 59 5.45 -2.02 -9.72
N PHE A 60 5.58 -0.71 -9.59
CA PHE A 60 5.30 0.00 -8.35
C PHE A 60 3.84 -0.14 -7.93
N ALA A 61 2.90 0.02 -8.85
CA ALA A 61 1.48 -0.19 -8.56
C ALA A 61 1.21 -1.59 -7.97
N ALA A 62 1.86 -2.63 -8.51
CA ALA A 62 1.75 -3.99 -7.99
C ALA A 62 2.40 -4.17 -6.60
N LEU A 63 3.52 -3.50 -6.33
CA LEU A 63 4.15 -3.50 -5.00
C LEU A 63 3.27 -2.80 -3.97
N ASP A 64 2.70 -1.65 -4.31
CA ASP A 64 1.78 -0.90 -3.44
C ASP A 64 0.53 -1.71 -3.13
N ALA A 65 -0.04 -2.40 -4.12
CA ALA A 65 -1.17 -3.31 -3.88
C ALA A 65 -0.84 -4.41 -2.86
N ARG A 66 0.35 -5.04 -2.96
CA ARG A 66 0.81 -6.05 -2.00
C ARG A 66 1.08 -5.46 -0.62
N ALA A 67 1.62 -4.24 -0.54
CA ALA A 67 1.86 -3.56 0.72
C ALA A 67 0.54 -3.18 1.41
N ALA A 68 -0.45 -2.72 0.64
CA ALA A 68 -1.79 -2.45 1.15
C ALA A 68 -2.46 -3.72 1.71
N ASP A 69 -2.31 -4.85 1.01
CA ASP A 69 -2.77 -6.15 1.49
C ASP A 69 -2.11 -6.57 2.80
N ALA A 70 -0.80 -6.41 2.90
CA ALA A 70 -0.07 -6.70 4.13
C ALA A 70 -0.60 -5.86 5.30
N CYS A 71 -0.84 -4.56 5.07
CA CYS A 71 -1.42 -3.69 6.10
C CYS A 71 -2.81 -4.15 6.56
N ALA A 72 -3.67 -4.51 5.60
CA ALA A 72 -5.00 -5.04 5.91
C ALA A 72 -4.93 -6.35 6.70
N THR A 73 -4.06 -7.28 6.30
CA THR A 73 -3.90 -8.57 6.99
C THR A 73 -3.35 -8.41 8.40
N GLU A 74 -2.43 -7.48 8.65
CA GLU A 74 -2.00 -7.22 10.03
C GLU A 74 -3.12 -6.63 10.90
N LEU A 75 -3.94 -5.73 10.36
CA LEU A 75 -5.12 -5.22 11.08
C LEU A 75 -6.16 -6.31 11.35
N GLU A 76 -6.40 -7.20 10.39
CA GLU A 76 -7.26 -8.37 10.56
C GLU A 76 -6.73 -9.28 11.68
N ARG A 77 -5.41 -9.52 11.74
CA ARG A 77 -4.79 -10.28 12.84
C ARG A 77 -4.94 -9.60 14.19
N LEU A 78 -4.75 -8.28 14.28
CA LEU A 78 -4.97 -7.52 15.51
C LEU A 78 -6.43 -7.63 15.97
N ALA A 79 -7.38 -7.51 15.03
CA ALA A 79 -8.80 -7.67 15.30
C ALA A 79 -9.17 -9.08 15.81
N SER A 80 -8.52 -10.11 15.27
CA SER A 80 -8.69 -11.51 15.70
C SER A 80 -8.04 -11.80 17.05
N ALA A 81 -6.82 -11.31 17.29
CA ALA A 81 -6.10 -11.50 18.55
C ALA A 81 -6.84 -10.87 19.74
N GLY A 82 -7.44 -9.70 19.55
CA GLY A 82 -8.33 -9.09 20.55
C GLY A 82 -9.58 -9.92 20.84
N SER A 83 -10.03 -10.73 19.88
CA SER A 83 -11.18 -11.64 20.04
C SER A 83 -10.82 -12.92 20.80
N THR A 84 -9.63 -13.49 20.55
CA THR A 84 -9.18 -14.72 21.24
C THR A 84 -8.84 -14.46 22.70
N ARG A 85 -8.19 -13.33 23.01
CA ARG A 85 -7.92 -12.91 24.39
C ARG A 85 -9.22 -12.71 25.18
N ALA A 86 -10.23 -12.11 24.56
CA ALA A 86 -11.56 -11.96 25.16
C ALA A 86 -12.26 -13.29 25.44
N ALA A 87 -12.16 -14.25 24.51
CA ALA A 87 -12.75 -15.56 24.68
C ALA A 87 -12.06 -16.35 25.82
N SER A 88 -10.73 -16.27 25.92
CA SER A 88 -9.99 -16.88 27.04
C SER A 88 -10.28 -16.21 28.39
N GLU A 89 -10.42 -14.89 28.44
CA GLU A 89 -10.78 -14.15 29.65
C GLU A 89 -12.20 -14.50 30.13
N ARG A 90 -13.17 -14.65 29.21
CA ARG A 90 -14.53 -15.10 29.53
C ARG A 90 -14.57 -16.56 30.01
N ALA A 91 -13.77 -17.44 29.41
CA ALA A 91 -13.68 -18.84 29.83
C ALA A 91 -12.98 -19.00 31.20
N ALA A 92 -12.03 -18.11 31.51
CA ALA A 92 -11.35 -18.08 32.80
C ALA A 92 -12.17 -17.38 33.90
N SER A 93 -13.19 -16.60 33.53
CA SER A 93 -13.95 -15.78 34.45
C SER A 93 -15.46 -16.03 34.35
N GLU A 94 -15.92 -17.10 35.00
CA GLU A 94 -17.34 -17.28 35.36
C GLU A 94 -17.87 -16.16 36.30
N ARG A 95 -17.06 -15.16 36.67
CA ARG A 95 -17.47 -14.01 37.52
C ARG A 95 -17.08 -12.60 37.04
N ALA A 96 -16.41 -12.43 35.90
CA ALA A 96 -16.07 -11.10 35.37
C ALA A 96 -16.49 -10.98 33.91
N ALA A 97 -17.79 -11.16 33.67
CA ALA A 97 -18.44 -10.90 32.38
C ALA A 97 -18.58 -9.39 32.08
N ASP A 98 -17.73 -8.54 32.65
CA ASP A 98 -17.69 -7.12 32.34
C ASP A 98 -16.52 -6.86 31.39
N ASP A 99 -16.69 -7.28 30.14
CA ASP A 99 -16.06 -6.55 29.05
C ASP A 99 -16.58 -5.11 29.16
N PHE A 100 -15.84 -4.23 29.84
CA PHE A 100 -16.23 -2.83 30.01
C PHE A 100 -16.64 -2.26 28.63
N PRO A 101 -17.68 -1.41 28.56
CA PRO A 101 -18.14 -0.85 27.28
C PRO A 101 -17.01 -0.25 26.43
N SER A 102 -15.97 0.29 27.06
CA SER A 102 -14.74 0.80 26.44
C SER A 102 -13.91 -0.28 25.73
N THR A 103 -13.83 -1.50 26.26
CA THR A 103 -13.10 -2.63 25.66
C THR A 103 -13.83 -3.20 24.45
N LEU A 104 -15.16 -3.32 24.50
CA LEU A 104 -15.95 -3.74 23.33
C LEU A 104 -15.90 -2.69 22.22
N ALA A 105 -16.05 -1.41 22.56
CA ALA A 105 -15.91 -0.31 21.61
C ALA A 105 -14.53 -0.31 20.94
N ARG A 106 -13.45 -0.55 21.69
CA ARG A 106 -12.10 -0.70 21.15
C ARG A 106 -11.99 -1.87 20.17
N LYS A 107 -12.47 -3.06 20.55
CA LYS A 107 -12.45 -4.26 19.67
C LYS A 107 -13.23 -4.01 18.36
N GLN A 108 -14.39 -3.36 18.44
CA GLN A 108 -15.18 -2.99 17.27
C GLN A 108 -14.44 -1.97 16.39
N LEU A 109 -13.78 -0.98 16.99
CA LEU A 109 -13.00 0.02 16.27
C LEU A 109 -11.83 -0.60 15.49
N VAL A 110 -11.13 -1.58 16.08
CA VAL A 110 -10.05 -2.30 15.38
C VAL A 110 -10.61 -3.12 14.20
N ARG A 111 -11.75 -3.79 14.37
CA ARG A 111 -12.43 -4.51 13.28
C ARG A 111 -12.85 -3.58 12.14
N GLU A 112 -13.39 -2.41 12.48
CA GLU A 112 -13.79 -1.41 11.49
C GLU A 112 -12.59 -0.88 10.69
N ARG A 113 -11.47 -0.62 11.36
CA ARG A 113 -10.22 -0.22 10.70
C ARG A 113 -9.67 -1.33 9.81
N ALA A 114 -9.75 -2.59 10.22
CA ALA A 114 -9.38 -3.73 9.40
C ALA A 114 -10.23 -3.80 8.12
N ARG A 115 -11.57 -3.66 8.25
CA ARG A 115 -12.49 -3.59 7.11
C ARG A 115 -12.11 -2.46 6.15
N LYS A 116 -11.90 -1.24 6.67
CA LYS A 116 -11.52 -0.09 5.86
C LYS A 116 -10.15 -0.26 5.18
N ALA A 117 -9.17 -0.83 5.86
CA ALA A 117 -7.87 -1.15 5.27
C ALA A 117 -8.01 -2.18 4.14
N ARG A 118 -8.90 -3.18 4.27
CA ARG A 118 -9.19 -4.15 3.21
C ARG A 118 -9.82 -3.51 1.98
N GLU A 119 -10.69 -2.51 2.15
CA GLU A 119 -11.21 -1.72 1.03
C GLU A 119 -10.09 -0.96 0.31
N HIS A 120 -9.17 -0.35 1.05
CA HIS A 120 -7.99 0.30 0.47
C HIS A 120 -7.10 -0.69 -0.30
N ALA A 121 -6.86 -1.87 0.26
CA ALA A 121 -6.11 -2.93 -0.43
C ALA A 121 -6.80 -3.37 -1.73
N THR A 122 -8.13 -3.49 -1.71
CA THR A 122 -8.93 -3.82 -2.90
C THR A 122 -8.83 -2.74 -3.98
N ARG A 123 -8.90 -1.46 -3.59
CA ARG A 123 -8.67 -0.33 -4.51
C ARG A 123 -7.25 -0.35 -5.10
N ALA A 124 -6.23 -0.59 -4.27
CA ALA A 124 -4.85 -0.66 -4.74
C ALA A 124 -4.66 -1.79 -5.77
N ARG A 125 -5.24 -2.98 -5.51
CA ARG A 125 -5.26 -4.10 -6.46
C ARG A 125 -5.97 -3.75 -7.76
N ALA A 126 -7.11 -3.06 -7.71
CA ALA A 126 -7.84 -2.65 -8.89
C ALA A 126 -6.99 -1.72 -9.77
N HIS A 127 -6.31 -0.74 -9.18
CA HIS A 127 -5.41 0.17 -9.91
C HIS A 127 -4.15 -0.53 -10.43
N ALA A 128 -3.57 -1.47 -9.69
CA ALA A 128 -2.48 -2.30 -10.18
C ALA A 128 -2.91 -3.18 -11.36
N GLY A 129 -4.13 -3.74 -11.30
CA GLY A 129 -4.74 -4.49 -12.40
C GLY A 129 -4.97 -3.62 -13.63
N ALA A 130 -5.51 -2.42 -13.45
CA ALA A 130 -5.70 -1.45 -14.52
C ALA A 130 -4.37 -1.03 -15.17
N ALA A 131 -3.34 -0.71 -14.36
CA ALA A 131 -2.00 -0.41 -14.87
C ALA A 131 -1.43 -1.57 -15.70
N ARG A 132 -1.61 -2.81 -15.23
CA ARG A 132 -1.19 -3.99 -16.01
C ARG A 132 -1.95 -4.11 -17.33
N SER A 133 -3.25 -3.87 -17.35
CA SER A 133 -4.07 -3.89 -18.58
C SER A 133 -3.61 -2.82 -19.58
N VAL A 134 -3.32 -1.60 -19.13
CA VAL A 134 -2.79 -0.53 -19.98
C VAL A 134 -1.41 -0.90 -20.53
N LEU A 135 -0.55 -1.52 -19.73
CA LEU A 135 0.76 -2.02 -20.17
C LEU A 135 0.66 -3.20 -21.17
N GLN A 136 -0.46 -3.92 -21.20
CA GLN A 136 -0.69 -5.03 -22.13
C GLN A 136 -1.48 -4.64 -23.38
N ARG A 137 -2.12 -3.46 -23.39
CA ARG A 137 -2.82 -2.94 -24.56
C ARG A 137 -1.84 -2.77 -25.74
N ASP A 138 -2.29 -3.13 -26.94
CA ASP A 138 -1.45 -3.14 -28.14
C ASP A 138 -1.02 -1.71 -28.51
N ALA A 139 0.29 -1.52 -28.72
CA ALA A 139 0.90 -0.20 -28.96
C ALA A 139 0.56 0.38 -30.35
N ARG A 140 -0.16 -0.38 -31.17
CA ARG A 140 -0.47 -0.02 -32.58
C ARG A 140 -1.55 1.06 -32.72
N HIS A 141 -2.18 1.49 -31.63
CA HIS A 141 -3.34 2.40 -31.68
C HIS A 141 -3.37 3.52 -30.63
N ASP A 142 -2.48 3.49 -29.63
CA ASP A 142 -2.46 4.50 -28.57
C ASP A 142 -1.23 5.41 -28.71
N ASP A 143 -1.42 6.71 -28.48
CA ASP A 143 -0.31 7.64 -28.24
C ASP A 143 0.47 7.17 -27.00
N ASP A 144 1.75 6.82 -27.20
CA ASP A 144 2.65 6.36 -26.13
C ASP A 144 2.64 7.31 -24.92
N SER A 145 2.45 8.61 -25.16
CA SER A 145 2.38 9.64 -24.12
C SER A 145 1.13 9.50 -23.26
N GLN A 146 -0.04 9.36 -23.88
CA GLN A 146 -1.32 9.20 -23.17
C GLN A 146 -1.33 7.90 -22.36
N ARG A 147 -0.78 6.83 -22.92
CA ARG A 147 -0.66 5.54 -22.26
C ARG A 147 0.24 5.62 -21.03
N GLU A 148 1.36 6.33 -21.12
CA GLU A 148 2.26 6.53 -20.00
C GLU A 148 1.59 7.34 -18.87
N ASP A 149 0.87 8.41 -19.21
CA ASP A 149 0.14 9.21 -18.22
C ASP A 149 -0.96 8.41 -17.52
N GLU A 150 -1.67 7.53 -18.25
CA GLU A 150 -2.66 6.61 -17.67
C GLU A 150 -2.00 5.61 -16.69
N LEU A 151 -0.84 5.06 -17.04
CA LEU A 151 -0.06 4.18 -16.16
C LEU A 151 0.40 4.89 -14.89
N ARG A 152 0.97 6.09 -15.02
CA ARG A 152 1.42 6.92 -13.90
C ARG A 152 0.24 7.25 -12.98
N ARG A 153 -0.91 7.62 -13.54
CA ARG A 153 -2.13 7.87 -12.76
C ARG A 153 -2.55 6.64 -11.95
N HIS A 154 -2.58 5.45 -12.55
CA HIS A 154 -2.93 4.23 -11.83
C HIS A 154 -1.90 3.87 -10.75
N ALA A 155 -0.61 4.06 -11.00
CA ALA A 155 0.43 3.86 -9.99
C ALA A 155 0.25 4.82 -8.80
N CYS A 156 -0.01 6.11 -9.05
CA CYS A 156 -0.27 7.09 -8.01
C CYS A 156 -1.51 6.73 -7.16
N LEU A 157 -2.58 6.25 -7.79
CA LEU A 157 -3.79 5.84 -7.08
C LEU A 157 -3.58 4.57 -6.24
N ALA A 158 -2.79 3.60 -6.74
CA ALA A 158 -2.40 2.41 -5.98
C ALA A 158 -1.57 2.80 -4.74
N ASN A 159 -0.58 3.67 -4.91
CA ASN A 159 0.23 4.22 -3.81
C ASN A 159 -0.64 4.96 -2.78
N GLN A 160 -1.56 5.83 -3.22
CA GLN A 160 -2.44 6.55 -2.30
C GLN A 160 -3.32 5.58 -1.48
N ALA A 161 -3.83 4.53 -2.11
CA ALA A 161 -4.61 3.51 -1.43
C ALA A 161 -3.75 2.74 -0.40
N HIS A 162 -2.51 2.39 -0.76
CA HIS A 162 -1.54 1.82 0.17
C HIS A 162 -1.29 2.74 1.37
N LEU A 163 -0.96 4.02 1.16
CA LEU A 163 -0.71 4.97 2.25
C LEU A 163 -1.89 5.07 3.21
N ASN A 164 -3.12 5.13 2.69
CA ASN A 164 -4.32 5.13 3.54
C ASN A 164 -4.47 3.85 4.38
N ALA A 165 -4.14 2.67 3.83
CA ALA A 165 -4.15 1.41 4.59
C ALA A 165 -3.06 1.38 5.67
N ARG A 166 -1.89 1.93 5.34
CA ARG A 166 -0.74 2.04 6.26
C ARG A 166 -1.04 2.99 7.42
N ASP A 167 -1.63 4.15 7.17
CA ASP A 167 -1.99 5.12 8.21
C ASP A 167 -2.97 4.51 9.23
N LEU A 168 -3.92 3.69 8.76
CA LEU A 168 -4.84 2.95 9.64
C LEU A 168 -4.09 1.95 10.53
N LEU A 169 -3.10 1.25 9.99
CA LEU A 169 -2.27 0.31 10.74
C LEU A 169 -1.41 1.04 11.77
N GLU A 170 -0.68 2.08 11.36
CA GLU A 170 0.19 2.87 12.25
C GLU A 170 -0.61 3.52 13.38
N PHE A 171 -1.76 4.13 13.06
CA PHE A 171 -2.66 4.67 14.08
C PHE A 171 -3.09 3.60 15.08
N THR A 172 -3.47 2.42 14.59
CA THR A 172 -3.94 1.33 15.45
C THR A 172 -2.83 0.80 16.34
N LEU A 173 -1.63 0.58 15.80
CA LEU A 173 -0.46 0.15 16.58
C LEU A 173 -0.10 1.18 17.67
N ALA A 174 -0.13 2.48 17.33
CA ALA A 174 0.12 3.54 18.31
C ALA A 174 -0.98 3.63 19.39
N SER A 175 -2.24 3.33 19.03
CA SER A 175 -3.34 3.26 19.98
C SER A 175 -3.19 2.08 20.93
N GLU A 176 -2.90 0.88 20.42
CA GLU A 176 -2.78 -0.34 21.22
C GLU A 176 -1.58 -0.24 22.17
N LYS A 177 -0.43 0.27 21.72
CA LYS A 177 0.75 0.47 22.59
C LYS A 177 0.46 1.38 23.79
N ARG A 178 -0.42 2.37 23.65
CA ARG A 178 -0.82 3.28 24.75
C ARG A 178 -1.83 2.66 25.70
N SER A 179 -2.55 1.62 25.29
CA SER A 179 -3.51 0.90 26.14
C SER A 179 -2.86 -0.17 27.01
N ASP A 180 -1.61 -0.57 26.69
CA ASP A 180 -0.83 -1.54 27.46
C ASP A 180 0.07 -0.88 28.54
N LEU A 181 0.06 0.46 28.63
CA LEU A 181 0.69 1.26 29.68
C LEU A 181 -0.32 1.61 30.78
#